data_AF-A0A7J4BWH7-F1
#
_entry.id   AF-A0A7J4BWH7-F1
#
_cell.length_a   1.000
_cell.length_b   1.000
_cell.length_c   1.000
_cell.angle_alpha   90.00
_cell.angle_beta   90.00
_cell.angle_gamma   90.00
#
_symmetry.space_group_name_H-M   'P 1'
#
loop_
_entity.id
_entity.type
_entity.pdbx_description
1 polymer ?
#
loop_
_entity_poly.entity_id
_entity_poly.type
_entity_poly.pdbx_seq_one_letter_code
_entity_poly.pdbx_strand_id
1 'polypeptide(L)'
;MIELDQRIAEQLTEITLNSSLQVRCGSSNSFLVTASLIEPLINEFQMGGVYISASRPAPELIATLQEIDIPIEGIQFIDCVSSALLGGTENQFTNISYIDSPIMLENILLRTLFHLRQMPTEQNFVILDSVNALAIYNEEKMLAEYLHTFIN
;
A
#
# COMPACT_ATOMS: atom_id res chain seq x y z
N MET A 1 13.12 14.84 -12.73
CA MET A 1 12.91 13.45 -13.14
C MET A 1 13.29 12.60 -11.94
N ILE A 2 12.32 11.90 -11.34
CA ILE A 2 12.58 10.97 -10.24
C ILE A 2 13.15 9.71 -10.88
N GLU A 3 14.33 9.28 -10.46
CA GLU A 3 14.99 8.08 -10.97
C GLU A 3 14.77 6.93 -9.98
N LEU A 4 14.04 5.90 -10.42
CA LEU A 4 13.72 4.72 -9.60
C LEU A 4 14.98 3.89 -9.34
N ASP A 5 15.07 3.27 -8.16
CA ASP A 5 16.24 2.46 -7.79
C ASP A 5 16.10 1.03 -8.36
N GLN A 6 16.78 0.76 -9.47
CA GLN A 6 16.76 -0.55 -10.15
C GLN A 6 17.18 -1.72 -9.27
N ARG A 7 17.98 -1.48 -8.22
CA ARG A 7 18.40 -2.55 -7.29
C ARG A 7 17.22 -3.11 -6.49
N ILE A 8 16.16 -2.32 -6.30
CA ILE A 8 14.94 -2.78 -5.63
C ILE A 8 14.23 -3.80 -6.54
N ALA A 9 14.10 -3.53 -7.84
CA ALA A 9 13.53 -4.46 -8.79
C ALA A 9 14.32 -5.78 -8.85
N GLU A 10 15.66 -5.70 -8.93
CA GLU A 10 16.53 -6.88 -8.88
C GLU A 10 16.28 -7.72 -7.62
N GLN A 11 16.21 -7.09 -6.44
CA GLN A 11 15.93 -7.80 -5.19
C GLN A 11 14.54 -8.45 -5.18
N LEU A 12 13.53 -7.82 -5.77
CA LEU A 12 12.19 -8.41 -5.86
C LEU A 12 12.17 -9.69 -6.70
N THR A 13 13.04 -9.82 -7.71
CA THR A 13 13.14 -11.06 -8.52
C THR A 13 13.67 -12.26 -7.74
N GLU A 14 14.40 -12.03 -6.65
CA GLU A 14 14.94 -13.09 -5.78
C GLU A 14 13.90 -13.63 -4.79
N ILE A 15 12.76 -12.96 -4.68
CA ILE A 15 11.72 -13.28 -3.70
C ILE A 15 10.72 -14.26 -4.32
N THR A 16 10.36 -15.31 -3.59
CA THR A 16 9.34 -16.27 -4.02
C THR A 16 7.93 -15.72 -3.79
N LEU A 17 6.96 -16.21 -4.57
CA LEU A 17 5.54 -15.99 -4.28
C LEU A 17 5.18 -16.43 -2.85
N ASN A 18 4.15 -15.82 -2.29
CA ASN A 18 3.67 -16.06 -0.91
C ASN A 18 4.74 -15.77 0.15
N SER A 19 5.41 -14.63 0.03
CA SER A 19 6.42 -14.15 0.96
C SER A 19 6.01 -12.81 1.58
N SER A 20 6.69 -12.43 2.66
CA SER A 20 6.55 -11.11 3.27
C SER A 20 7.92 -10.43 3.33
N LEU A 21 7.95 -9.14 3.00
CA LEU A 21 9.15 -8.31 3.00
C LEU A 21 8.98 -7.13 3.96
N GLN A 22 9.94 -6.93 4.85
CA GLN A 22 10.03 -5.70 5.62
C GLN A 22 10.97 -4.72 4.91
N VAL A 23 10.43 -3.56 4.55
CA VAL A 23 11.21 -2.47 3.93
C VAL A 23 11.48 -1.37 4.96
N ARG A 24 12.75 -0.99 5.12
CA ARG A 24 13.18 0.08 6.02
C ARG A 24 13.88 1.16 5.23
N CYS A 25 13.38 2.38 5.33
CA CYS A 25 13.95 3.54 4.66
C CYS A 25 13.81 4.79 5.54
N GLY A 26 14.61 5.82 5.25
CA GLY A 26 14.45 7.14 5.86
C GLY A 26 13.25 7.88 5.29
N SER A 27 12.64 8.78 6.07
CA SER A 27 11.46 9.55 5.65
C SER A 27 11.68 10.37 4.38
N SER A 28 12.91 10.85 4.15
CA SER A 28 13.27 11.61 2.94
C SER A 28 13.18 10.80 1.65
N ASN A 29 13.31 9.47 1.74
CA ASN A 29 13.39 8.58 0.57
C ASN A 29 12.18 7.64 0.49
N SER A 30 11.22 7.73 1.41
CA SER A 30 10.14 6.74 1.54
C SER A 30 9.32 6.62 0.27
N PHE A 31 8.95 7.74 -0.34
CA PHE A 31 8.20 7.75 -1.60
C PHE A 31 8.97 7.07 -2.73
N LEU A 32 10.26 7.40 -2.89
CA LEU A 32 11.10 6.82 -3.93
C LEU A 32 11.18 5.29 -3.79
N VAL A 33 11.38 4.81 -2.57
CA VAL A 33 11.43 3.38 -2.27
C VAL A 33 10.08 2.73 -2.56
N THR A 34 8.97 3.33 -2.12
CA THR A 34 7.62 2.84 -2.42
C THR A 34 7.35 2.76 -3.93
N ALA A 35 7.67 3.81 -4.68
CA ALA A 35 7.50 3.85 -6.12
C ALA A 35 8.35 2.77 -6.82
N SER A 36 9.60 2.61 -6.39
CA SER A 36 10.53 1.59 -6.92
C SER A 36 10.13 0.15 -6.57
N LEU A 37 9.25 -0.05 -5.56
CA LEU A 37 8.65 -1.35 -5.27
C LEU A 37 7.41 -1.59 -6.13
N ILE A 38 6.54 -0.59 -6.26
CA ILE A 38 5.26 -0.72 -6.99
C ILE A 38 5.48 -0.92 -8.48
N GLU A 39 6.41 -0.18 -9.09
CA GLU A 39 6.63 -0.20 -10.53
C GLU A 39 6.90 -1.62 -11.10
N PRO A 40 7.89 -2.38 -10.59
CA PRO A 40 8.14 -3.73 -11.10
C PRO A 40 7.02 -4.71 -10.76
N LEU A 41 6.34 -4.56 -9.61
CA LEU A 41 5.17 -5.37 -9.25
C LEU A 41 4.06 -5.28 -10.29
N ILE A 42 3.84 -4.10 -10.86
CA ILE A 42 2.77 -3.89 -11.85
C ILE A 42 3.27 -4.18 -13.27
N ASN A 43 4.41 -3.61 -13.65
CA ASN A 43 4.85 -3.65 -15.06
C ASN A 43 5.60 -4.93 -15.42
N GLU A 44 6.44 -5.46 -14.53
CA GLU A 44 7.22 -6.67 -14.81
C GLU A 44 6.46 -7.93 -14.39
N PHE A 45 5.93 -7.93 -13.16
CA PHE A 45 5.24 -9.10 -12.59
C PHE A 45 3.75 -9.14 -12.91
N GLN A 46 3.18 -8.08 -13.50
CA GLN A 46 1.76 -8.03 -13.92
C GLN A 46 0.78 -8.33 -12.77
N MET A 47 1.14 -7.89 -11.55
CA MET A 47 0.37 -8.14 -10.34
C MET A 47 -0.61 -6.99 -10.05
N GLY A 48 -1.81 -7.34 -9.58
CA GLY A 48 -2.71 -6.39 -8.94
C GLY A 48 -2.33 -6.21 -7.47
N GLY A 49 -2.79 -5.14 -6.82
CA GLY A 49 -2.44 -5.00 -5.42
C GLY A 49 -3.30 -4.08 -4.58
N VAL A 50 -3.20 -4.28 -3.26
CA VAL A 50 -3.81 -3.38 -2.28
C VAL A 50 -2.72 -2.55 -1.62
N TYR A 51 -2.90 -1.24 -1.61
CA TYR A 51 -2.03 -0.33 -0.88
C TYR A 51 -2.78 0.24 0.33
N ILE A 52 -2.31 -0.08 1.52
CA ILE A 52 -2.86 0.42 2.78
C ILE A 52 -2.05 1.64 3.20
N SER A 53 -2.69 2.82 3.13
CA SER A 53 -2.10 4.11 3.47
C SER A 53 -2.53 4.55 4.86
N ALA A 54 -1.64 4.39 5.83
CA ALA A 54 -1.75 4.83 7.21
C ALA A 54 -0.83 6.02 7.54
N SER A 55 0.17 6.31 6.70
CA SER A 55 1.14 7.39 6.94
C SER A 55 0.82 8.71 6.22
N ARG A 56 0.07 8.67 5.11
CA ARG A 56 -0.32 9.83 4.29
C ARG A 56 -1.68 9.63 3.62
N PRO A 57 -2.34 10.71 3.15
CA PRO A 57 -3.53 10.60 2.31
C PRO A 57 -3.25 9.82 1.02
N ALA A 58 -4.10 8.84 0.68
CA ALA A 58 -3.97 8.09 -0.56
C ALA A 58 -4.08 8.98 -1.82
N PRO A 59 -4.93 10.02 -1.89
CA PRO A 59 -5.00 10.89 -3.07
C PRO A 59 -3.67 11.57 -3.40
N GLU A 60 -2.91 11.99 -2.38
CA GLU A 60 -1.58 12.60 -2.55
C GLU A 60 -0.59 11.59 -3.13
N LEU A 61 -0.58 10.37 -2.59
CA LEU A 61 0.26 9.28 -3.10
C LEU A 61 -0.06 8.96 -4.56
N ILE A 62 -1.35 8.79 -4.89
CA ILE A 62 -1.80 8.45 -6.25
C ILE A 62 -1.40 9.53 -7.23
N ALA A 63 -1.63 10.80 -6.90
CA ALA A 63 -1.22 11.92 -7.75
C ALA A 63 0.29 11.88 -8.03
N THR A 64 1.11 11.65 -7.00
CA THR A 64 2.57 11.60 -7.14
C THR A 64 3.03 10.39 -7.96
N LEU A 65 2.37 9.22 -7.83
CA LEU A 65 2.65 8.04 -8.66
C LEU A 65 2.32 8.30 -10.14
N GLN A 66 1.19 8.97 -10.42
CA GLN A 66 0.80 9.33 -11.77
C GLN A 66 1.72 10.36 -12.41
N GLU A 67 2.25 11.32 -11.63
CA GLU A 67 3.23 12.30 -12.11
C GLU A 67 4.54 11.68 -12.61
N ILE A 68 4.84 10.45 -12.20
CA ILE A 68 6.01 9.67 -12.62
C ILE A 68 5.64 8.48 -13.49
N ASP A 69 4.45 8.50 -14.10
CA ASP A 69 3.96 7.52 -15.06
C ASP A 69 3.83 6.08 -14.50
N ILE A 70 3.67 5.92 -13.19
CA ILE A 70 3.35 4.61 -12.60
C ILE A 70 1.84 4.37 -12.72
N PRO A 71 1.40 3.28 -13.40
CA PRO A 71 -0.01 2.95 -13.51
C PRO A 71 -0.61 2.60 -12.14
N ILE A 72 -1.82 3.09 -11.88
CA ILE A 72 -2.53 2.93 -10.60
C ILE A 72 -3.83 2.13 -10.71
N GLU A 73 -4.23 1.78 -11.94
CA GLU A 73 -5.49 1.11 -12.26
C GLU A 73 -5.55 -0.30 -11.67
N GLY A 74 -4.40 -0.97 -11.58
CA GLY A 74 -4.26 -2.29 -10.95
C GLY A 74 -4.19 -2.26 -9.42
N ILE A 75 -4.25 -1.08 -8.80
CA ILE A 75 -4.10 -0.90 -7.35
C ILE A 75 -5.40 -0.41 -6.72
N GLN A 76 -5.81 -1.08 -5.64
CA GLN A 76 -6.85 -0.61 -4.73
C GLN A 76 -6.21 0.03 -3.50
N PHE A 77 -6.58 1.26 -3.17
CA PHE A 77 -6.03 1.99 -2.03
C PHE A 77 -6.99 1.94 -0.85
N ILE A 78 -6.45 1.72 0.35
CA ILE A 78 -7.18 1.83 1.61
C ILE A 78 -6.57 3.00 2.38
N ASP A 79 -7.31 4.10 2.48
CA ASP A 79 -6.87 5.33 3.14
C ASP A 79 -7.38 5.35 4.58
N CYS A 80 -6.45 5.35 5.54
CA CYS A 80 -6.74 5.42 6.98
C CYS A 80 -6.44 6.80 7.57
N VAL A 81 -6.06 7.78 6.74
CA VAL A 81 -5.62 9.12 7.15
C VAL A 81 -6.67 10.17 6.79
N SER A 82 -7.23 10.09 5.59
CA SER A 82 -8.19 11.07 5.07
C SER A 82 -9.53 10.94 5.79
N SER A 83 -10.07 12.08 6.24
CA SER A 83 -11.38 12.14 6.90
C SER A 83 -12.43 12.79 6.00
N ALA A 84 -13.54 12.08 5.77
CA ALA A 84 -14.69 12.60 5.02
C ALA A 84 -15.31 13.83 5.69
N LEU A 85 -15.27 13.89 7.01
CA LEU A 85 -15.79 15.01 7.81
C LEU A 85 -15.01 16.32 7.56
N LEU A 86 -13.77 16.22 7.09
CA LEU A 86 -12.89 17.35 6.81
C LEU A 86 -12.74 17.62 5.30
N GLY A 87 -13.56 16.97 4.46
CA GLY A 87 -13.47 17.10 2.99
C GLY A 87 -12.27 16.37 2.37
N GLY A 88 -11.51 15.59 3.15
CA GLY A 88 -10.31 14.88 2.66
C GLY A 88 -10.59 13.74 1.68
N THR A 89 -11.86 13.42 1.45
CA THR A 89 -12.30 12.34 0.55
C THR A 89 -12.83 12.84 -0.79
N GLU A 90 -12.89 14.15 -0.99
CA GLU A 90 -13.33 14.74 -2.26
C GLU A 90 -12.17 14.72 -3.26
N ASN A 91 -12.15 13.73 -4.15
CA ASN A 91 -11.22 13.64 -5.26
C ASN A 91 -11.79 12.82 -6.42
N GLN A 92 -11.05 12.76 -7.52
CA GLN A 92 -11.44 12.09 -8.76
C GLN A 92 -11.18 10.57 -8.77
N PHE A 93 -10.52 10.03 -7.74
CA PHE A 93 -10.05 8.65 -7.74
C PHE A 93 -11.14 7.70 -7.25
N THR A 94 -11.45 6.69 -8.06
CA THR A 94 -12.50 5.70 -7.77
C THR A 94 -11.97 4.43 -7.08
N ASN A 95 -10.65 4.27 -7.03
CA ASN A 95 -9.95 3.12 -6.47
C ASN A 95 -9.48 3.36 -5.01
N ILE A 96 -10.16 4.24 -4.27
CA ILE A 96 -9.84 4.53 -2.86
C ILE A 96 -11.01 4.11 -1.96
N SER A 97 -10.69 3.34 -0.94
CA SER A 97 -11.57 2.98 0.17
C SER A 97 -11.15 3.72 1.44
N TYR A 98 -12.02 4.55 1.98
CA TYR A 98 -11.73 5.29 3.21
C TYR A 98 -12.12 4.48 4.46
N ILE A 99 -11.23 4.50 5.44
CA ILE A 99 -11.39 3.98 6.79
C ILE A 99 -11.32 5.15 7.76
N ASP A 100 -12.29 5.25 8.66
CA ASP A 100 -12.43 6.41 9.54
C ASP A 100 -11.27 6.57 10.54
N SER A 101 -10.58 5.46 10.90
CA SER A 101 -9.48 5.50 11.85
C SER A 101 -8.47 4.35 11.69
N PRO A 102 -7.17 4.61 11.87
CA PRO A 102 -6.12 3.58 11.87
C PRO A 102 -6.25 2.49 12.96
N ILE A 103 -7.09 2.69 13.98
CA ILE A 103 -7.36 1.66 15.01
C ILE A 103 -8.25 0.53 14.49
N MET A 104 -8.93 0.73 13.36
CA MET A 104 -9.92 -0.21 12.83
C MET A 104 -9.26 -1.35 12.03
N LEU A 105 -8.27 -2.03 12.63
CA LEU A 105 -7.45 -3.06 11.98
C LEU A 105 -8.29 -4.15 11.28
N GLU A 106 -9.38 -4.59 11.90
CA GLU A 106 -10.30 -5.58 11.31
C GLU A 106 -10.97 -5.05 10.04
N ASN A 107 -11.40 -3.79 10.02
CA ASN A 107 -12.01 -3.16 8.84
C ASN A 107 -10.98 -3.04 7.70
N ILE A 108 -9.74 -2.64 8.02
CA ILE A 108 -8.63 -2.59 7.06
C ILE A 108 -8.39 -3.98 6.46
N LEU A 109 -8.33 -5.02 7.29
CA LEU A 109 -8.13 -6.41 6.84
C LEU A 109 -9.27 -6.86 5.92
N LEU A 110 -10.52 -6.70 6.34
CA LEU A 110 -11.70 -7.14 5.58
C LEU A 110 -11.78 -6.46 4.21
N ARG A 111 -11.47 -5.16 4.13
CA ARG A 111 -11.40 -4.44 2.85
C ARG A 111 -10.25 -4.92 1.97
N THR A 112 -9.10 -5.19 2.57
CA THR A 112 -7.95 -5.75 1.83
C THR A 112 -8.33 -7.08 1.20
N LEU A 113 -8.90 -8.01 1.97
CA LEU A 113 -9.35 -9.32 1.49
C LEU A 113 -10.50 -9.23 0.48
N PHE A 114 -11.38 -8.23 0.62
CA PHE A 114 -12.44 -7.98 -0.36
C PHE A 114 -11.87 -7.57 -1.72
N HIS A 115 -10.89 -6.66 -1.74
CA HIS A 115 -10.25 -6.20 -2.96
C HIS A 115 -9.41 -7.29 -3.63
N LEU A 116 -8.59 -8.01 -2.86
CA LEU A 116 -7.78 -9.12 -3.38
C LEU A 116 -8.64 -10.21 -4.06
N ARG A 117 -9.85 -10.48 -3.55
CA ARG A 117 -10.78 -11.47 -4.15
C ARG A 117 -11.42 -11.02 -5.46
N GLN A 118 -11.46 -9.71 -5.72
CA GLN A 118 -12.07 -9.15 -6.93
C GLN A 118 -11.06 -8.84 -8.02
N MET A 119 -9.76 -8.88 -7.70
CA MET A 119 -8.72 -8.60 -8.67
C MET A 119 -8.74 -9.65 -9.79
N PRO A 120 -8.65 -9.21 -11.05
CA PRO A 120 -8.62 -10.11 -12.21
C PRO A 120 -7.26 -10.77 -12.40
N THR A 121 -6.23 -10.35 -11.66
CA THR A 121 -4.85 -10.82 -11.74
C THR A 121 -4.67 -12.16 -11.03
N GLU A 122 -3.83 -13.04 -11.60
CA GLU A 122 -3.53 -14.34 -10.99
C GLU A 122 -2.69 -14.21 -9.72
N GLN A 123 -1.87 -13.16 -9.65
CA GLN A 123 -0.97 -12.86 -8.55
C GLN A 123 -1.23 -11.46 -8.04
N ASN A 124 -1.17 -11.30 -6.72
CA ASN A 124 -1.49 -10.05 -6.05
C ASN A 124 -0.44 -9.68 -5.00
N PHE A 125 -0.29 -8.40 -4.72
CA PHE A 125 0.54 -7.90 -3.62
C PHE A 125 -0.29 -7.08 -2.62
N VAL A 126 0.26 -6.95 -1.41
CA VAL A 126 -0.24 -6.01 -0.40
C VAL A 126 0.92 -5.18 0.10
N ILE A 127 0.78 -3.86 0.07
CA ILE A 127 1.73 -2.92 0.68
C ILE A 127 1.05 -2.26 1.88
N LEU A 128 1.75 -2.24 3.00
CA LEU A 128 1.35 -1.58 4.23
C LEU A 128 2.29 -0.39 4.51
N ASP A 129 1.85 0.83 4.22
CA ASP A 129 2.58 2.07 4.53
C ASP A 129 1.86 2.86 5.64
N SER A 130 2.29 2.78 6.90
CA SER A 130 3.39 1.95 7.39
C SER A 130 3.02 1.30 8.70
N VAL A 131 3.75 0.23 9.03
CA VAL A 131 3.69 -0.40 10.36
C VAL A 131 3.91 0.63 11.47
N ASN A 132 4.85 1.55 11.27
CA ASN A 132 5.14 2.61 12.25
C ASN A 132 3.94 3.53 12.48
N ALA A 133 3.23 3.91 11.41
CA ALA A 133 2.06 4.76 11.53
C ALA A 133 0.92 4.04 12.28
N LEU A 134 0.67 2.77 11.98
CA LEU A 134 -0.33 1.97 12.71
C LEU A 134 0.03 1.77 14.19
N ALA A 135 1.32 1.60 14.50
CA ALA A 135 1.80 1.40 15.87
C ALA A 135 1.60 2.63 16.79
N ILE A 136 1.40 3.83 16.23
CA ILE A 136 1.08 5.03 17.02
C ILE A 136 -0.31 4.90 17.67
N TYR A 137 -1.24 4.24 16.99
CA TYR A 137 -2.65 4.19 17.37
C TYR A 137 -3.08 2.84 17.98
N ASN A 138 -2.28 1.80 17.79
CA ASN A 138 -2.64 0.43 18.14
C ASN A 138 -1.69 -0.17 19.18
N GLU A 139 -2.22 -1.02 20.06
CA GLU A 139 -1.41 -1.80 20.98
C GLU A 139 -0.52 -2.80 20.21
N GLU A 140 0.72 -2.98 20.68
CA GLU A 140 1.73 -3.83 20.02
C GLU A 140 1.22 -5.25 19.74
N LYS A 141 0.53 -5.85 20.70
CA LYS A 141 -0.04 -7.19 20.55
C LYS A 141 -1.09 -7.25 19.44
N MET A 142 -2.02 -6.29 19.40
CA MET A 142 -3.07 -6.27 18.38
C MET A 142 -2.49 -6.04 16.98
N LEU A 143 -1.50 -5.15 16.86
CA LEU A 143 -0.83 -4.91 15.59
C LEU A 143 -0.05 -6.16 15.13
N ALA A 144 0.62 -6.86 16.04
CA ALA A 144 1.31 -8.12 15.72
C ALA A 144 0.34 -9.19 15.22
N GLU A 145 -0.78 -9.40 15.92
CA GLU A 145 -1.84 -10.34 15.49
C GLU A 145 -2.39 -9.97 14.11
N TYR A 146 -2.63 -8.69 13.86
CA TYR A 146 -3.04 -8.19 12.54
C TYR A 146 -2.00 -8.48 11.45
N LEU A 147 -0.72 -8.18 11.67
CA LEU A 147 0.34 -8.44 10.68
C LEU A 147 0.50 -9.93 10.39
N HIS A 148 0.34 -10.79 11.39
CA HIS A 148 0.38 -12.24 11.20
C HIS A 148 -0.69 -12.75 10.25
N THR A 149 -1.82 -12.04 10.06
CA THR A 149 -2.85 -12.46 9.10
C THR A 149 -2.40 -12.38 7.64
N PHE A 150 -1.35 -11.60 7.32
CA PHE A 150 -0.78 -11.50 5.98
C PHE A 150 0.38 -12.46 5.71
N ILE A 151 0.96 -13.04 6.77
CA ILE A 151 2.20 -13.84 6.69
C ILE A 151 1.88 -15.36 6.68
N ASN A 152 0.67 -15.75 7.10
CA ASN A 152 0.27 -17.15 7.29
C ASN A 152 -0.53 -17.73 6.12
#